data_AF-A0AAD3MPY7-F1
#
_entry.id   AF-A0AAD3MPY7-F1
#
_cell.length_a   1.000
_cell.length_b   1.000
_cell.length_c   1.000
_cell.angle_alpha   90.00
_cell.angle_beta   90.00
_cell.angle_gamma   90.00
#
_symmetry.space_group_name_H-M   'P 1'
#
loop_
_entity.id
_entity.type
_entity.pdbx_description
1 polymer ?
#
loop_
_entity_poly.entity_id
_entity_poly.type
_entity_poly.pdbx_seq_one_letter_code
_entity_poly.pdbx_strand_id
1 'polypeptide(L)'
;MSTTNISEDKTWSEAQSYCREKYTDLATVYDMTDMKRLLGSAENQGEAWIGLYNQTDSNRKWHWSLPGVEYKEDRKNWNGHEPNDVKSPENCVQMSPKWVDVPCAHTYVFICYDEELILIKESKTWEEALNYCRENHSDLVSITNPHQQRWVQRRAKKASTPFVWLGLRYTCTLGLWFWVNDQLVCYDKWGPRAKH
;
A
#
# COMPACT_ATOMS: atom_id res chain seq x y z
N MET A 1 -6.38 6.48 -6.44
CA MET A 1 -5.19 6.26 -5.59
C MET A 1 -4.92 7.55 -4.86
N SER A 2 -4.98 7.55 -3.53
CA SER A 2 -4.79 8.75 -2.74
C SER A 2 -3.43 8.72 -2.03
N THR A 3 -2.76 9.87 -1.99
CA THR A 3 -1.53 10.05 -1.21
C THR A 3 -1.68 11.29 -0.36
N THR A 4 -1.12 11.27 0.83
CA THR A 4 -1.16 12.39 1.77
C THR A 4 0.26 12.72 2.18
N ASN A 5 0.65 13.98 2.03
CA ASN A 5 1.93 14.48 2.53
C ASN A 5 1.79 14.77 4.03
N ILE A 6 2.73 14.28 4.82
CA ILE A 6 2.79 14.44 6.26
C ILE A 6 3.97 15.35 6.58
N SER A 7 3.67 16.56 7.06
CA SER A 7 4.66 17.59 7.40
C SER A 7 5.33 17.36 8.76
N GLU A 8 5.60 16.11 9.12
CA GLU A 8 6.35 15.72 10.32
C GLU A 8 7.72 15.17 9.90
N ASP A 9 8.81 15.64 10.51
CA ASP A 9 10.14 15.10 10.24
C ASP A 9 10.36 13.78 10.97
N LYS A 10 10.65 12.71 10.22
CA LYS A 10 10.85 11.35 10.76
C LYS A 10 11.95 10.62 10.01
N THR A 11 12.61 9.68 10.69
CA THR A 11 13.45 8.69 10.00
C THR A 11 12.60 7.82 9.08
N TRP A 12 13.21 7.17 8.09
CA TRP A 12 12.44 6.37 7.12
C TRP A 12 11.60 5.27 7.81
N SER A 13 12.16 4.61 8.83
CA SER A 13 11.47 3.56 9.59
C SER A 13 10.29 4.10 10.42
N GLU A 14 10.45 5.29 11.01
CA GLU A 14 9.39 5.97 11.76
C GLU A 14 8.27 6.46 10.83
N ALA A 15 8.63 7.04 9.68
CA ALA A 15 7.69 7.45 8.64
C ALA A 15 6.89 6.26 8.10
N GLN A 16 7.55 5.14 7.80
CA GLN A 16 6.88 3.90 7.39
C GLN A 16 5.92 3.39 8.46
N SER A 17 6.35 3.38 9.73
CA SER A 17 5.51 2.95 10.85
C SER A 17 4.28 3.82 10.98
N TYR A 18 4.44 5.14 10.87
CA TYR A 18 3.34 6.11 10.87
C TYR A 18 2.34 5.85 9.75
N CYS A 19 2.82 5.71 8.50
CA CYS A 19 1.94 5.43 7.37
C CYS A 19 1.22 4.08 7.56
N ARG A 20 1.89 3.05 8.06
CA ARG A 20 1.27 1.76 8.37
C ARG A 20 0.34 1.80 9.58
N GLU A 21 0.40 2.82 10.42
CA GLU A 21 -0.52 3.02 11.53
C GLU A 21 -1.80 3.75 11.10
N LYS A 22 -1.66 4.83 10.32
CA LYS A 22 -2.77 5.73 9.98
C LYS A 22 -3.33 5.54 8.57
N TYR A 23 -2.50 5.05 7.65
CA TYR A 23 -2.78 4.84 6.23
C TYR A 23 -2.45 3.39 5.84
N THR A 24 -2.01 3.17 4.59
CA THR A 24 -1.61 1.85 4.09
C THR A 24 -0.09 1.62 4.24
N ASP A 25 0.73 2.44 3.59
CA ASP A 25 2.21 2.38 3.65
C ASP A 25 2.82 3.71 3.15
N LEU A 26 4.14 3.85 3.08
CA LEU A 26 4.79 4.93 2.34
C LEU A 26 4.44 4.86 0.85
N ALA A 27 4.46 6.02 0.18
CA ALA A 27 4.06 6.14 -1.21
C ALA A 27 4.99 5.40 -2.18
N THR A 28 4.38 4.76 -3.17
CA THR A 28 5.03 4.17 -4.33
C THR A 28 4.85 5.08 -5.55
N VAL A 29 5.75 4.99 -6.53
CA VAL A 29 5.66 5.76 -7.78
C VAL A 29 5.51 4.80 -8.95
N TYR A 30 4.33 4.76 -9.58
CA TYR A 30 4.04 3.81 -10.65
C TYR A 30 4.10 4.39 -12.06
N ASP A 31 3.77 5.67 -12.24
CA ASP A 31 3.80 6.36 -13.53
C ASP A 31 4.01 7.88 -13.36
N MET A 32 4.13 8.60 -14.49
CA MET A 32 4.32 10.04 -14.50
C MET A 32 3.14 10.83 -13.89
N THR A 33 1.94 10.27 -13.86
CA THR A 33 0.74 10.91 -13.29
C THR A 33 0.78 10.83 -11.77
N ASP A 34 1.09 9.66 -11.23
CA ASP A 34 1.33 9.46 -9.79
C ASP A 34 2.52 10.29 -9.33
N MET A 35 3.58 10.33 -10.12
CA MET A 35 4.72 11.18 -9.84
C MET A 35 4.34 12.66 -9.81
N LYS A 36 3.63 13.18 -10.81
CA LYS A 36 3.13 14.57 -10.81
C LYS A 36 2.21 14.86 -9.63
N ARG A 37 1.37 13.91 -9.23
CA ARG A 37 0.47 14.04 -8.08
C ARG A 37 1.25 14.09 -6.75
N LEU A 38 2.26 13.23 -6.61
CA LEU A 38 3.19 13.24 -5.49
C LEU A 38 3.99 14.54 -5.45
N LEU A 39 4.48 14.99 -6.61
CA LEU A 39 5.18 16.27 -6.75
C LEU A 39 4.30 17.45 -6.39
N GLY A 40 3.05 17.53 -6.86
CA GLY A 40 2.14 18.61 -6.46
C GLY A 40 1.87 18.65 -4.94
N SER A 41 1.95 17.50 -4.26
CA SER A 41 1.88 17.43 -2.80
C SER A 41 3.20 17.79 -2.10
N ALA A 42 4.34 17.64 -2.77
CA ALA A 42 5.69 17.86 -2.24
C ALA A 42 6.33 19.21 -2.66
N GLU A 43 5.86 19.84 -3.74
CA GLU A 43 6.39 21.08 -4.35
C GLU A 43 6.41 22.26 -3.36
N ASN A 44 5.59 22.21 -2.32
CA ASN A 44 5.54 23.23 -1.28
C ASN A 44 6.23 22.82 0.03
N GLN A 45 6.82 21.62 0.13
CA GLN A 45 7.30 21.03 1.39
C GLN A 45 8.72 20.46 1.36
N GLY A 46 9.41 20.43 0.21
CA GLY A 46 10.82 20.01 0.12
C GLY A 46 11.02 18.51 -0.10
N GLU A 47 12.14 17.98 0.38
CA GLU A 47 12.55 16.57 0.25
C GLU A 47 11.66 15.66 1.09
N ALA A 48 11.08 14.63 0.47
CA ALA A 48 10.12 13.75 1.14
C ALA A 48 10.46 12.26 1.00
N TRP A 49 10.29 11.49 2.07
CA TRP A 49 10.41 10.04 2.02
C TRP A 49 9.33 9.41 1.14
N ILE A 50 9.76 8.44 0.33
CA ILE A 50 8.92 7.48 -0.36
C ILE A 50 9.23 6.05 0.11
N GLY A 51 8.39 5.09 -0.28
CA GLY A 51 8.49 3.71 0.18
C GLY A 51 9.64 2.91 -0.45
N LEU A 52 10.51 3.52 -1.25
CA LEU A 52 11.61 2.83 -1.91
C LEU A 52 12.79 2.68 -0.95
N TYR A 53 13.27 1.45 -0.79
CA TYR A 53 14.39 1.14 0.09
C TYR A 53 15.16 -0.10 -0.38
N ASN A 54 16.35 -0.31 0.16
CA ASN A 54 17.19 -1.48 -0.04
C ASN A 54 17.35 -2.25 1.28
N GLN A 55 17.36 -3.59 1.22
CA GLN A 55 17.42 -4.46 2.41
C GLN A 55 18.84 -4.95 2.74
N THR A 56 19.77 -4.97 1.78
CA THR A 56 21.08 -5.62 1.96
C THR A 56 22.23 -4.79 1.40
N ASP A 57 23.33 -4.75 2.14
CA ASP A 57 24.52 -3.97 1.77
C ASP A 57 25.39 -4.63 0.68
N SER A 58 25.25 -5.93 0.44
CA SER A 58 26.16 -6.70 -0.44
C SER A 58 25.63 -6.98 -1.84
N ASN A 59 24.38 -6.62 -2.16
CA ASN A 59 23.77 -6.68 -3.49
C ASN A 59 22.53 -5.78 -3.53
N ARG A 60 22.75 -4.48 -3.78
CA ARG A 60 21.68 -3.47 -3.75
C ARG A 60 20.53 -3.86 -4.69
N LYS A 61 19.36 -4.10 -4.10
CA LYS A 61 18.12 -4.34 -4.83
C LYS A 61 17.02 -3.50 -4.22
N TRP A 62 16.41 -2.66 -5.05
CA TRP A 62 15.36 -1.76 -4.61
C TRP A 62 14.03 -2.50 -4.43
N HIS A 63 13.35 -2.18 -3.33
CA HIS A 63 12.06 -2.73 -2.95
C HIS A 63 11.12 -1.60 -2.55
N TRP A 64 9.85 -1.72 -2.93
CA TRP A 64 8.80 -0.90 -2.34
C TRP A 64 8.38 -1.47 -0.99
N SER A 65 8.18 -0.62 0.00
CA SER A 65 7.68 -1.00 1.31
C SER A 65 6.24 -1.53 1.24
N LEU A 66 5.46 -1.02 0.27
CA LEU A 66 4.11 -1.49 0.00
C LEU A 66 4.14 -2.95 -0.52
N PRO A 67 3.53 -3.91 0.18
CA PRO A 67 3.60 -5.32 -0.20
C PRO A 67 2.88 -5.64 -1.49
N GLY A 68 3.40 -6.62 -2.23
CA GLY A 68 2.86 -7.01 -3.54
C GLY A 68 3.26 -6.06 -4.67
N VAL A 69 4.07 -5.04 -4.36
CA VAL A 69 4.51 -4.05 -5.32
C VAL A 69 5.96 -4.30 -5.70
N GLU A 70 6.17 -4.60 -6.97
CA GLU A 70 7.51 -4.84 -7.50
C GLU A 70 8.16 -3.55 -7.99
N TYR A 71 9.45 -3.41 -7.67
CA TYR A 71 10.29 -2.41 -8.29
C TYR A 71 10.56 -2.78 -9.75
N LYS A 72 10.41 -1.79 -10.65
CA LYS A 72 10.68 -1.97 -12.08
C LYS A 72 11.70 -0.94 -12.56
N GLU A 73 12.82 -1.43 -13.09
CA GLU A 73 13.96 -0.60 -13.50
C GLU A 73 13.60 0.40 -14.61
N ASP A 74 12.68 0.04 -15.52
CA ASP A 74 12.19 0.90 -16.60
C ASP A 74 11.33 2.09 -16.12
N ARG A 75 10.95 2.11 -14.85
CA ARG A 75 10.14 3.16 -14.22
C ARG A 75 10.93 4.02 -13.23
N LYS A 76 12.26 3.91 -13.23
CA LYS A 76 13.10 4.67 -12.31
C LYS A 76 13.06 6.16 -12.57
N ASN A 77 13.07 6.96 -11.50
CA ASN A 77 13.21 8.42 -11.59
C ASN A 77 14.38 8.94 -10.76
N TRP A 78 15.50 8.21 -10.75
CA TRP A 78 16.74 8.64 -10.11
C TRP A 78 17.24 9.98 -10.64
N ASN A 79 17.84 10.76 -9.74
CA ASN A 79 18.62 11.92 -10.13
C ASN A 79 19.89 11.48 -10.89
N GLY A 80 20.52 12.41 -11.60
CA GLY A 80 21.74 12.12 -12.33
C GLY A 80 22.84 11.65 -11.37
N HIS A 81 23.45 10.50 -11.67
CA HIS A 81 24.45 9.81 -10.84
C HIS A 81 23.90 9.21 -9.54
N GLU A 82 22.59 9.01 -9.42
CA GLU A 82 22.00 8.20 -8.35
C GLU A 82 21.61 6.80 -8.85
N PRO A 83 21.63 5.78 -7.99
CA PRO A 83 22.05 5.84 -6.58
C PRO A 83 23.57 5.65 -6.41
N ASN A 84 24.22 6.37 -5.47
CA ASN A 84 25.70 6.47 -5.43
C ASN A 84 26.42 6.13 -4.11
N ASP A 85 25.73 5.90 -2.99
CA ASP A 85 26.36 5.49 -1.72
C ASP A 85 27.55 6.39 -1.31
N VAL A 86 27.39 7.73 -1.34
CA VAL A 86 28.55 8.65 -1.35
C VAL A 86 29.55 8.37 -0.21
N LYS A 87 29.08 8.26 1.04
CA LYS A 87 29.93 8.10 2.25
C LYS A 87 29.48 7.01 3.21
N SER A 88 28.26 6.52 3.09
CA SER A 88 27.65 5.49 3.93
C SER A 88 26.59 4.74 3.14
N PRO A 89 26.15 3.55 3.57
CA PRO A 89 25.03 2.87 2.93
C PRO A 89 23.78 3.75 2.92
N GLU A 90 23.40 4.20 1.72
CA GLU A 90 22.24 5.05 1.45
C GLU A 90 21.09 4.16 1.02
N ASN A 91 20.46 3.51 2.01
CA ASN A 91 19.50 2.42 1.74
C ASN A 91 18.02 2.90 1.68
N CYS A 92 17.75 4.20 1.81
CA CYS A 92 16.40 4.77 1.80
C CYS A 92 16.30 5.92 0.80
N VAL A 93 15.12 6.17 0.24
CA VAL A 93 14.97 7.10 -0.88
C VAL A 93 14.06 8.27 -0.53
N GLN A 94 14.60 9.47 -0.70
CA GLN A 94 13.82 10.71 -0.71
C GLN A 94 13.56 11.15 -2.15
N MET A 95 12.54 11.98 -2.35
CA MET A 95 12.26 12.61 -3.64
C MET A 95 12.19 14.14 -3.56
N SER A 96 12.85 14.82 -4.51
CA SER A 96 12.69 16.26 -4.80
C SER A 96 13.35 16.67 -6.14
N PRO A 97 12.60 16.84 -7.24
CA PRO A 97 11.50 16.00 -7.71
C PRO A 97 11.95 14.58 -8.15
N LYS A 98 13.27 14.36 -8.23
CA LYS A 98 13.88 13.07 -8.58
C LYS A 98 14.28 12.30 -7.33
N TRP A 99 14.49 11.00 -7.50
CA TRP A 99 14.88 10.11 -6.40
C TRP A 99 16.36 10.24 -6.11
N VAL A 100 16.68 10.27 -4.83
CA VAL A 100 18.04 10.28 -4.30
C VAL A 100 18.06 9.27 -3.15
N ASP A 101 19.01 8.36 -3.16
CA ASP A 101 19.24 7.51 -2.01
C ASP A 101 20.03 8.27 -0.95
N VAL A 102 19.62 8.12 0.31
CA VAL A 102 20.13 8.88 1.44
C VAL A 102 20.17 7.95 2.67
N PRO A 103 20.93 8.32 3.72
CA PRO A 103 20.99 7.51 4.93
C PRO A 103 19.60 7.44 5.59
N CYS A 104 19.13 6.24 5.89
CA CYS A 104 17.80 6.02 6.48
C CYS A 104 17.56 6.72 7.83
N ALA A 105 18.65 7.12 8.51
CA ALA A 105 18.63 7.82 9.78
C ALA A 105 18.40 9.34 9.63
N HIS A 106 18.42 9.88 8.40
CA HIS A 106 18.01 11.26 8.16
C HIS A 106 16.51 11.43 8.45
N THR A 107 16.11 12.63 8.83
CA THR A 107 14.71 12.96 9.04
C THR A 107 14.19 13.83 7.90
N TYR A 108 13.09 13.43 7.31
CA TYR A 108 12.38 14.18 6.28
C TYR A 108 10.88 14.14 6.55
N VAL A 109 10.15 15.07 5.93
CA VAL A 109 8.71 14.90 5.69
C VAL A 109 8.48 13.66 4.82
N PHE A 110 7.25 13.16 4.75
CA PHE A 110 7.02 11.88 4.09
C PHE A 110 5.62 11.77 3.50
N ILE A 111 5.51 10.95 2.46
CA ILE A 111 4.25 10.77 1.74
C ILE A 111 3.69 9.39 2.04
N CYS A 112 2.49 9.35 2.61
CA CYS A 112 1.76 8.11 2.82
C CYS A 112 0.85 7.80 1.63
N TYR A 113 0.75 6.51 1.31
CA TYR A 113 -0.26 5.94 0.41
C TYR A 113 -1.46 5.44 1.19
N ASP A 114 -2.65 5.70 0.65
CA ASP A 114 -3.90 5.14 1.16
C ASP A 114 -4.66 4.43 0.03
N GLU A 115 -4.92 3.13 0.20
CA GLU A 115 -5.84 2.41 -0.66
C GLU A 115 -7.26 2.95 -0.44
N GLU A 116 -7.95 3.25 -1.54
CA GLU A 116 -9.33 3.73 -1.51
C GLU A 116 -10.28 2.55 -1.24
N LEU A 117 -10.28 2.04 0.01
CA LEU A 117 -11.32 1.15 0.49
C LEU A 117 -12.46 1.94 1.10
N ILE A 118 -13.63 1.81 0.50
CA ILE A 118 -14.87 2.33 1.03
C ILE A 118 -15.64 1.25 1.78
N LEU A 119 -16.27 1.63 2.90
CA LEU A 119 -17.21 0.79 3.61
C LEU A 119 -18.62 1.24 3.24
N ILE A 120 -19.35 0.36 2.59
CA ILE A 120 -20.77 0.56 2.29
C ILE A 120 -21.58 0.18 3.54
N LYS A 121 -22.39 1.11 4.04
CA LYS A 121 -23.20 0.93 5.27
C LYS A 121 -24.63 0.46 4.99
N GLU A 122 -24.89 -0.03 3.78
CA GLU A 122 -26.18 -0.59 3.38
C GLU A 122 -26.26 -2.08 3.73
N SER A 123 -27.43 -2.53 4.19
CA SER A 123 -27.69 -3.95 4.42
C SER A 123 -28.06 -4.62 3.10
N LYS A 124 -27.26 -5.60 2.67
CA LYS A 124 -27.43 -6.36 1.43
C LYS A 124 -27.08 -7.83 1.64
N THR A 125 -27.62 -8.72 0.83
CA THR A 125 -27.06 -10.08 0.68
C THR A 125 -25.67 -10.01 0.06
N TRP A 126 -24.90 -11.10 0.12
CA TRP A 126 -23.56 -11.13 -0.47
C TRP A 126 -23.56 -10.82 -1.98
N GLU A 127 -24.51 -11.41 -2.71
CA GLU A 127 -24.64 -11.21 -4.17
C GLU A 127 -25.09 -9.79 -4.53
N GLU A 128 -26.03 -9.22 -3.79
CA GLU A 128 -26.42 -7.82 -3.96
C GLU A 128 -25.28 -6.86 -3.63
N ALA A 129 -24.48 -7.14 -2.60
CA ALA A 129 -23.32 -6.34 -2.26
C ALA A 129 -22.25 -6.41 -3.35
N LEU A 130 -22.02 -7.59 -3.91
CA LEU A 130 -21.12 -7.80 -5.04
C LEU A 130 -21.54 -6.97 -6.25
N ASN A 131 -22.80 -7.12 -6.68
CA ASN A 131 -23.32 -6.40 -7.84
C ASN A 131 -23.28 -4.89 -7.62
N TYR A 132 -23.70 -4.42 -6.44
CA TYR A 132 -23.62 -3.00 -6.09
C TYR A 132 -22.20 -2.44 -6.20
N CYS A 133 -21.20 -3.14 -5.65
CA CYS A 133 -19.80 -2.70 -5.72
C CYS A 133 -19.27 -2.69 -7.15
N ARG A 134 -19.68 -3.61 -8.02
CA ARG A 134 -19.26 -3.63 -9.44
C ARG A 134 -19.95 -2.57 -10.29
N GLU A 135 -21.18 -2.22 -9.94
CA GLU A 135 -21.96 -1.21 -10.66
C GLU A 135 -21.57 0.22 -10.26
N ASN A 136 -21.26 0.46 -8.98
CA ASN A 136 -21.07 1.80 -8.43
C ASN A 136 -19.60 2.10 -8.07
N HIS A 137 -18.76 1.07 -7.95
CA HIS A 137 -17.38 1.15 -7.48
C HIS A 137 -16.49 0.19 -8.29
N SER A 138 -15.49 -0.45 -7.65
CA SER A 138 -14.62 -1.44 -8.30
C SER A 138 -15.15 -2.88 -8.12
N ASP A 139 -15.00 -3.44 -6.92
CA ASP A 139 -15.49 -4.77 -6.56
C ASP A 139 -15.49 -4.91 -5.02
N LEU A 140 -16.01 -6.03 -4.48
CA LEU A 140 -15.79 -6.39 -3.08
C LEU A 140 -14.30 -6.66 -2.82
N VAL A 141 -13.83 -6.27 -1.63
CA VAL A 141 -12.41 -6.38 -1.29
C VAL A 141 -11.94 -7.82 -1.19
N SER A 142 -10.79 -8.09 -1.81
CA SER A 142 -10.07 -9.36 -1.72
C SER A 142 -8.88 -9.22 -0.77
N ILE A 143 -8.66 -10.19 0.12
CA ILE A 143 -7.58 -10.16 1.11
C ILE A 143 -6.56 -11.25 0.79
N THR A 144 -5.45 -10.86 0.20
CA THR A 144 -4.47 -11.78 -0.39
C THR A 144 -3.16 -11.81 0.38
N ASN A 145 -3.00 -10.91 1.36
CA ASN A 145 -1.83 -10.86 2.21
C ASN A 145 -2.14 -10.24 3.61
N PRO A 146 -1.25 -10.42 4.61
CA PRO A 146 -1.45 -9.89 5.96
C PRO A 146 -1.56 -8.37 6.07
N HIS A 147 -1.00 -7.63 5.10
CA HIS A 147 -1.10 -6.16 5.11
C HIS A 147 -2.48 -5.71 4.67
N GLN A 148 -3.04 -6.32 3.62
CA GLN A 148 -4.44 -6.14 3.22
C GLN A 148 -5.38 -6.46 4.38
N GLN A 149 -5.12 -7.55 5.10
CA GLN A 149 -5.91 -7.91 6.28
C GLN A 149 -5.98 -6.76 7.30
N ARG A 150 -4.85 -6.10 7.56
CA ARG A 150 -4.73 -5.07 8.60
C ARG A 150 -5.58 -3.85 8.27
N TRP A 151 -5.47 -3.30 7.06
CA TRP A 151 -6.22 -2.10 6.69
C TRP A 151 -7.71 -2.40 6.44
N VAL A 152 -8.05 -3.56 5.87
CA VAL A 152 -9.46 -4.00 5.76
C VAL A 152 -10.10 -4.10 7.15
N GLN A 153 -9.39 -4.67 8.14
CA GLN A 153 -9.86 -4.73 9.52
C GLN A 153 -10.08 -3.34 10.13
N ARG A 154 -9.16 -2.40 9.92
CA ARG A 154 -9.34 -1.01 10.39
C ARG A 154 -10.56 -0.35 9.77
N ARG A 155 -10.81 -0.59 8.49
CA ARG A 155 -11.98 -0.04 7.81
C ARG A 155 -13.28 -0.69 8.30
N ALA A 156 -13.29 -2.00 8.49
CA ALA A 156 -14.41 -2.77 9.01
C ALA A 156 -14.79 -2.38 10.45
N LYS A 157 -13.83 -1.97 11.29
CA LYS A 157 -14.11 -1.43 12.64
C LYS A 157 -15.00 -0.19 12.64
N LYS A 158 -15.14 0.50 11.51
CA LYS A 158 -16.03 1.67 11.34
C LYS A 158 -17.47 1.27 10.98
N ALA A 159 -17.76 -0.03 10.87
CA ALA A 159 -19.10 -0.55 10.61
C ALA A 159 -19.99 -0.44 11.85
N SER A 160 -21.30 -0.29 11.60
CA SER A 160 -22.32 -0.34 12.64
C SER A 160 -22.74 -1.77 13.00
N THR A 161 -22.38 -2.76 12.17
CA THR A 161 -22.73 -4.17 12.33
C THR A 161 -21.51 -4.98 12.79
N PRO A 162 -21.71 -6.12 13.47
CA PRO A 162 -20.61 -7.01 13.85
C PRO A 162 -19.89 -7.66 12.66
N PHE A 163 -20.53 -7.72 11.49
CA PHE A 163 -20.02 -8.39 10.29
C PHE A 163 -20.21 -7.51 9.06
N VAL A 164 -19.29 -7.66 8.11
CA VAL A 164 -19.30 -7.00 6.78
C VAL A 164 -18.99 -8.03 5.71
N TRP A 165 -19.54 -7.85 4.51
CA TRP A 165 -19.21 -8.71 3.38
C TRP A 165 -17.82 -8.41 2.82
N LEU A 166 -17.12 -9.46 2.44
CA LEU A 166 -15.85 -9.43 1.71
C LEU A 166 -16.02 -10.20 0.39
N GLY A 167 -15.06 -10.10 -0.52
CA GLY A 167 -15.09 -10.78 -1.81
C GLY A 167 -14.81 -12.28 -1.78
N LEU A 168 -14.93 -12.94 -0.63
CA LEU A 168 -14.60 -14.37 -0.50
C LEU A 168 -15.82 -15.22 -0.86
N ARG A 169 -15.66 -16.17 -1.79
CA ARG A 169 -16.75 -17.02 -2.30
C ARG A 169 -16.36 -18.49 -2.32
N TYR A 170 -17.30 -19.36 -1.96
CA TYR A 170 -17.18 -20.82 -2.11
C TYR A 170 -17.86 -21.30 -3.39
N THR A 171 -17.27 -22.30 -4.04
CA THR A 171 -17.92 -23.00 -5.16
C THR A 171 -17.90 -24.51 -4.93
N CYS A 172 -19.09 -25.10 -4.84
CA CYS A 172 -19.26 -26.53 -4.59
C CYS A 172 -18.71 -27.40 -5.72
N THR A 173 -18.80 -26.94 -6.97
CA THR A 173 -18.33 -27.72 -8.14
C THR A 173 -16.82 -27.91 -8.15
N LEU A 174 -16.07 -26.93 -7.63
CA LEU A 174 -14.61 -26.95 -7.54
C LEU A 174 -14.11 -27.32 -6.14
N GLY A 175 -15.01 -27.37 -5.15
CA GLY A 175 -14.67 -27.66 -3.75
C GLY A 175 -13.72 -26.66 -3.12
N LEU A 176 -13.66 -25.41 -3.58
CA LEU A 176 -12.68 -24.43 -3.14
C LEU A 176 -13.27 -23.03 -2.90
N TRP A 177 -12.57 -22.28 -2.06
CA TRP A 177 -12.78 -20.84 -1.86
C TRP A 177 -11.87 -20.04 -2.81
N PHE A 178 -12.40 -18.96 -3.38
CA PHE A 178 -11.64 -18.00 -4.18
C PHE A 178 -12.13 -16.57 -3.90
N TRP A 179 -11.25 -15.62 -4.18
CA TRP A 179 -11.56 -14.20 -4.12
C TRP A 179 -12.20 -13.73 -5.43
N VAL A 180 -13.05 -12.71 -5.38
CA VAL A 180 -13.73 -12.15 -6.58
C VAL A 180 -12.80 -11.58 -7.64
N ASN A 181 -11.50 -11.42 -7.34
CA ASN A 181 -10.44 -11.08 -8.29
C ASN A 181 -9.79 -12.32 -8.95
N ASP A 182 -10.47 -13.47 -8.90
CA ASP A 182 -10.05 -14.78 -9.44
C ASP A 182 -8.76 -15.35 -8.83
N GLN A 183 -8.31 -14.80 -7.70
CA GLN A 183 -7.17 -15.37 -6.97
C GLN A 183 -7.62 -16.50 -6.04
N LEU A 184 -6.88 -17.62 -6.10
CA LEU A 184 -7.00 -18.71 -5.13
C LEU A 184 -6.66 -18.20 -3.72
N VAL A 185 -7.32 -18.77 -2.72
CA VAL A 185 -7.09 -18.43 -1.32
C VAL A 185 -5.78 -19.06 -0.86
N CYS A 186 -4.68 -18.32 -0.96
CA CYS A 186 -3.37 -18.71 -0.41
C CYS A 186 -3.11 -18.12 0.98
N TYR A 187 -3.72 -16.97 1.27
CA TYR A 187 -3.73 -16.34 2.58
C TYR A 187 -5.14 -16.40 3.13
N ASP A 188 -5.29 -16.90 4.36
CA ASP A 188 -6.54 -16.91 5.08
C ASP A 188 -6.37 -16.48 6.54
N LYS A 189 -7.47 -16.02 7.13
CA LYS A 189 -7.57 -15.70 8.55
C LYS A 189 -8.97 -16.06 9.04
N TRP A 190 -9.29 -17.34 8.90
CA TRP A 190 -10.60 -17.88 9.28
C TRP A 190 -10.91 -17.61 10.77
N GLY A 191 -12.18 -17.30 11.05
CA GLY A 191 -12.65 -17.17 12.42
C GLY A 191 -12.74 -18.53 13.12
N PRO A 192 -12.74 -18.59 14.46
CA PRO A 192 -12.74 -19.85 15.23
C PRO A 192 -13.90 -20.81 14.96
N ARG A 193 -14.95 -20.35 14.28
CA ARG A 193 -16.17 -21.12 13.96
C ARG A 193 -16.35 -21.40 12.47
N ALA A 194 -15.42 -20.96 11.61
CA ALA A 194 -15.46 -21.32 10.20
C ALA A 194 -15.02 -22.79 10.07
N LYS A 195 -15.93 -23.65 9.58
CA LYS A 195 -15.63 -25.06 9.30
C LYS A 195 -15.02 -25.18 7.91
N HIS A 196 -13.97 -25.99 7.80
CA HIS A 196 -13.32 -26.39 6.56
C HIS A 196 -14.26 -27.20 5.68
#